data_AF-A0A1B0FC36-F1
#
_entry.id   AF-A0A1B0FC36-F1
#
_cell.length_a   1.000
_cell.length_b   1.000
_cell.length_c   1.000
_cell.angle_alpha   90.00
_cell.angle_beta   90.00
_cell.angle_gamma   90.00
#
_symmetry.space_group_name_H-M   'P 1'
#
loop_
_entity.id
_entity.type
_entity.pdbx_description
1 polymer ?
#
loop_
_entity_poly.entity_id
_entity_poly.type
_entity_poly.pdbx_seq_one_letter_code
_entity_poly.pdbx_strand_id
1 'polypeptide(L)'
;MGAHGHGEAYKIPDPSIYKVDDIPKLKQVKEALGRQGLKDPWLRNEVWRYDTAQWGTHAQRLRVFMTRGFVYGLGLAAVTVVAETLLGSNDHHGHHDSNGGHH
;
A
#
# COMPACT_ATOMS: atom_id res chain seq x y z
N MET A 1 20.49 -38.51 16.55
CA MET A 1 21.42 -37.65 15.79
C MET A 1 20.63 -37.01 14.64
N GLY A 2 19.92 -35.91 14.92
CA GLY A 2 19.09 -35.22 13.94
C GLY A 2 19.90 -34.12 13.26
N ALA A 3 20.12 -34.24 11.96
CA ALA A 3 20.76 -33.22 11.14
C ALA A 3 19.78 -32.04 10.94
N HIS A 4 20.07 -30.91 11.59
CA HIS A 4 19.39 -29.65 11.31
C HIS A 4 19.88 -29.13 9.95
N GLY A 5 19.05 -29.28 8.92
CA GLY A 5 19.30 -28.75 7.58
C GLY A 5 19.24 -27.22 7.59
N HIS A 6 20.40 -26.57 7.54
CA HIS A 6 20.49 -25.19 7.09
C HIS A 6 20.05 -25.20 5.61
N GLY A 7 18.97 -24.49 5.27
CA GLY A 7 18.50 -24.36 3.89
C GLY A 7 19.59 -23.83 2.95
N GLU A 8 19.36 -23.92 1.62
CA GLU A 8 20.33 -23.41 0.63
C GLU A 8 20.83 -22.01 1.00
N ALA A 9 22.14 -21.81 0.88
CA ALA A 9 22.77 -20.53 1.17
C ALA A 9 22.10 -19.42 0.32
N TYR A 10 21.76 -18.31 0.97
CA TYR A 10 21.16 -17.16 0.30
C TYR A 10 22.06 -16.69 -0.85
N LYS A 11 21.52 -16.69 -2.07
CA LYS A 11 22.26 -16.28 -3.27
C LYS A 11 22.24 -14.75 -3.33
N ILE A 12 23.38 -14.15 -3.02
CA ILE A 12 23.57 -12.70 -3.14
C ILE A 12 23.53 -12.33 -4.62
N PRO A 13 22.70 -11.36 -5.02
CA PRO A 13 22.62 -10.93 -6.42
C PRO A 13 23.91 -10.21 -6.86
N ASP A 14 24.17 -10.24 -8.17
CA ASP A 14 25.38 -9.65 -8.74
C ASP A 14 25.43 -8.13 -8.48
N PRO A 15 26.57 -7.56 -8.05
CA PRO A 15 26.68 -6.15 -7.72
C PRO A 15 26.54 -5.19 -8.91
N SER A 16 26.64 -5.68 -10.16
CA SER A 16 26.50 -4.86 -11.37
C SER A 16 25.06 -4.38 -11.63
N ILE A 17 24.07 -4.97 -10.95
CA ILE A 17 22.68 -4.52 -11.05
C ILE A 17 22.47 -3.13 -10.45
N TYR A 18 23.34 -2.71 -9.53
CA TYR A 18 23.23 -1.43 -8.85
C TYR A 18 23.93 -0.33 -9.66
N LYS A 19 23.15 0.40 -10.45
CA LYS A 19 23.64 1.54 -11.25
C LYS A 19 23.16 2.85 -10.68
N VAL A 20 24.09 3.78 -10.48
CA VAL A 20 23.81 5.11 -9.92
C VAL A 20 22.93 5.95 -10.86
N ASP A 21 23.12 5.79 -12.16
CA ASP A 21 22.44 6.59 -13.18
C ASP A 21 20.94 6.23 -13.31
N ASP A 22 20.53 5.07 -12.80
CA ASP A 22 19.13 4.61 -12.78
C ASP A 22 18.32 5.28 -11.67
N ILE A 23 18.99 5.87 -10.66
CA ILE A 23 18.36 6.53 -9.53
C ILE A 23 18.46 8.05 -9.69
N PRO A 24 17.36 8.77 -10.00
CA PRO A 24 17.40 10.21 -10.26
C PRO A 24 18.04 11.03 -9.14
N LYS A 25 17.73 10.68 -7.88
CA LYS A 25 18.27 11.39 -6.69
C LYS A 25 19.79 11.23 -6.58
N LEU A 26 20.32 10.03 -6.82
CA LEU A 26 21.77 9.77 -6.73
C LEU A 26 22.52 10.36 -7.92
N LYS A 27 21.90 10.36 -9.11
CA LYS A 27 22.43 11.05 -10.28
C LYS A 27 22.59 12.56 -10.05
N GLN A 28 21.61 13.21 -9.43
CA GLN A 28 21.71 14.63 -9.06
C GLN A 28 22.86 14.91 -8.09
N VAL A 29 23.08 14.03 -7.09
CA VAL A 29 24.21 14.15 -6.16
C VAL A 29 25.55 13.98 -6.90
N LYS A 30 25.66 12.97 -7.77
CA LYS A 30 26.84 12.74 -8.62
C LYS A 30 27.17 13.97 -9.47
N GLU A 31 26.16 14.58 -10.09
CA GLU A 31 26.33 15.79 -10.91
C GLU A 31 26.70 17.01 -10.05
N ALA A 32 26.06 17.21 -8.90
CA ALA A 32 26.34 18.33 -8.01
C ALA A 32 27.77 18.27 -7.43
N LEU A 33 28.23 17.07 -7.04
CA LEU A 33 29.61 16.85 -6.62
C LEU A 33 30.59 17.04 -7.79
N GLY A 34 30.23 16.54 -8.98
CA GLY A 34 31.05 16.70 -10.18
C GLY A 34 31.28 18.16 -10.56
N ARG A 35 30.28 19.04 -10.36
CA ARG A 35 30.42 20.50 -10.55
C ARG A 35 31.45 21.14 -9.62
N GLN A 36 31.73 20.50 -8.48
CA GLN A 36 32.74 20.94 -7.50
C GLN A 36 34.08 20.20 -7.68
N GLY A 37 34.21 19.35 -8.71
CA GLY A 37 35.38 18.48 -8.89
C GLY A 37 35.46 17.31 -7.91
N LEU A 38 34.38 17.02 -7.19
CA LEU A 38 34.30 15.95 -6.20
C LEU A 38 33.64 14.70 -6.77
N LYS A 39 34.01 13.54 -6.22
CA LYS A 39 33.42 12.24 -6.55
C LYS A 39 33.22 11.42 -5.28
N ASP A 40 31.97 11.03 -5.03
CA ASP A 40 31.64 10.14 -3.92
C ASP A 40 31.76 8.66 -4.35
N PRO A 41 32.65 7.87 -3.71
CA PRO A 41 32.83 6.45 -4.02
C PRO A 41 31.67 5.56 -3.52
N TRP A 42 30.83 6.04 -2.60
CA TRP A 42 29.76 5.25 -1.97
C TRP A 42 28.41 5.36 -2.66
N LEU A 43 28.27 6.20 -3.68
CA LEU A 43 27.01 6.39 -4.41
C LEU A 43 26.39 5.08 -4.91
N ARG A 44 27.21 4.11 -5.36
CA ARG A 44 26.72 2.81 -5.81
C ARG A 44 26.10 1.99 -4.66
N ASN A 45 26.66 2.08 -3.46
CA ASN A 45 26.16 1.38 -2.29
C ASN A 45 24.77 1.87 -1.87
N GLU A 46 24.44 3.13 -2.14
CA GLU A 46 23.15 3.71 -1.77
C GLU A 46 22.02 3.37 -2.75
N VAL A 47 22.32 2.79 -3.92
CA VAL A 47 21.34 2.52 -4.98
C VAL A 47 20.15 1.69 -4.49
N TRP A 48 20.41 0.59 -3.75
CA TRP A 48 19.36 -0.33 -3.30
C TRP A 48 18.31 0.33 -2.40
N ARG A 49 18.69 1.38 -1.66
CA ARG A 49 17.76 2.10 -0.75
C ARG A 49 16.75 2.94 -1.52
N TYR A 50 17.12 3.38 -2.70
CA TYR A 50 16.31 4.28 -3.52
C TYR A 50 15.64 3.56 -4.70
N ASP A 51 15.78 2.23 -4.77
CA ASP A 51 15.16 1.43 -5.82
C ASP A 51 13.63 1.46 -5.69
N THR A 52 12.98 2.13 -6.64
CA THR A 52 11.52 2.24 -6.69
C THR A 52 10.83 0.91 -7.04
N ALA A 53 11.54 -0.03 -7.66
CA ALA A 53 10.98 -1.36 -7.95
C ALA A 53 10.77 -2.15 -6.65
N GLN A 54 11.65 -1.97 -5.65
CA GLN A 54 11.53 -2.64 -4.36
C GLN A 54 10.62 -1.88 -3.39
N TRP A 55 10.75 -0.56 -3.31
CA TRP A 55 10.05 0.24 -2.27
C TRP A 55 8.79 0.94 -2.75
N GLY A 56 8.52 0.92 -4.05
CA GLY A 56 7.46 1.71 -4.68
C GLY A 56 7.74 3.22 -4.64
N THR A 57 6.90 3.97 -5.36
CA THR A 57 6.95 5.43 -5.32
C THR A 57 6.23 5.98 -4.09
N HIS A 58 6.55 7.21 -3.66
CA HIS A 58 5.85 7.87 -2.55
C HIS A 58 4.33 7.96 -2.80
N ALA A 59 3.93 8.31 -4.03
CA ALA A 59 2.53 8.40 -4.42
C ALA A 59 1.82 7.04 -4.33
N GLN A 60 2.49 5.96 -4.76
CA GLN A 60 1.95 4.61 -4.66
C GLN A 60 1.77 4.19 -3.20
N ARG A 61 2.77 4.46 -2.34
CA ARG A 61 2.67 4.16 -0.90
C ARG A 61 1.51 4.92 -0.24
N LEU A 62 1.35 6.20 -0.56
CA LEU A 62 0.24 7.00 -0.05
C LEU A 62 -1.11 6.46 -0.52
N ARG A 63 -1.25 6.13 -1.82
CA ARG A 63 -2.47 5.55 -2.37
C ARG A 63 -2.81 4.25 -1.66
N VAL A 64 -1.86 3.32 -1.57
CA VAL A 64 -2.05 2.04 -0.88
C VAL A 64 -2.46 2.28 0.56
N PHE A 65 -1.78 3.17 1.28
CA PHE A 65 -2.13 3.50 2.66
C PHE A 65 -3.58 3.99 2.79
N MET A 66 -4.01 4.92 1.94
CA MET A 66 -5.35 5.50 1.98
C MET A 66 -6.45 4.52 1.56
N THR A 67 -6.19 3.67 0.57
CA THR A 67 -7.20 2.74 0.03
C THR A 67 -7.17 1.37 0.71
N ARG A 68 -6.25 1.13 1.65
CA ARG A 68 -6.14 -0.17 2.31
C ARG A 68 -7.39 -0.41 3.16
N GLY A 69 -8.12 -1.46 2.85
CA GLY A 69 -9.37 -1.81 3.55
C GLY A 69 -10.62 -1.14 3.00
N PHE A 70 -10.51 -0.17 2.10
CA PHE A 70 -11.67 0.54 1.54
C PHE A 70 -12.64 -0.42 0.81
N VAL A 71 -12.11 -1.36 0.02
CA VAL A 71 -12.94 -2.35 -0.70
C VAL A 71 -13.69 -3.27 0.27
N TYR A 72 -13.02 -3.73 1.33
CA TYR A 72 -13.67 -4.55 2.36
C TYR A 72 -14.73 -3.76 3.13
N GLY A 73 -14.43 -2.49 3.47
CA GLY A 73 -15.39 -1.58 4.10
C GLY A 73 -16.62 -1.34 3.24
N LEU A 74 -16.44 -1.09 1.94
CA LEU A 74 -17.55 -0.97 1.00
C LEU A 74 -18.37 -2.26 0.89
N GLY A 75 -17.71 -3.42 0.85
CA GLY A 75 -18.40 -4.71 0.82
C GLY A 75 -19.27 -4.94 2.06
N LEU A 76 -18.73 -4.67 3.25
CA LEU A 76 -19.48 -4.78 4.50
C LEU A 76 -20.63 -3.78 4.57
N ALA A 77 -20.40 -2.53 4.15
CA ALA A 77 -21.45 -1.52 4.11
C ALA A 77 -22.61 -1.95 3.19
N ALA A 78 -22.31 -2.49 2.01
CA ALA A 78 -23.33 -3.00 1.09
C ALA A 78 -24.12 -4.17 1.70
N VAL A 79 -23.43 -5.12 2.36
CA VAL A 79 -24.10 -6.23 3.07
C VAL A 79 -25.03 -5.72 4.16
N THR A 80 -24.60 -4.72 4.94
CA THR A 80 -25.43 -4.11 5.99
C THR A 80 -26.68 -3.46 5.40
N VAL A 81 -26.55 -2.67 4.33
CA VAL A 81 -27.71 -2.04 3.67
C VAL A 81 -28.70 -3.07 3.15
N VAL A 82 -28.22 -4.17 2.55
CA VAL A 82 -29.07 -5.27 2.08
C VAL A 82 -29.79 -5.95 3.26
N ALA A 83 -29.07 -6.23 4.36
CA ALA A 83 -29.65 -6.83 5.55
C ALA A 83 -30.72 -5.93 6.18
N GLU A 84 -30.45 -4.63 6.33
CA GLU A 84 -31.40 -3.64 6.83
C GLU A 84 -32.63 -3.53 5.94
N THR A 85 -32.47 -3.56 4.63
CA THR A 85 -33.60 -3.48 3.69
C THR A 85 -34.49 -4.72 3.79
N LEU A 86 -33.90 -5.91 3.91
CA LEU A 86 -34.65 -7.17 3.99
C LEU A 86 -35.31 -7.39 5.35
N LEU A 87 -34.59 -7.08 6.44
CA LEU A 87 -35.10 -7.24 7.81
C LEU A 87 -36.03 -6.09 8.22
N GLY A 88 -35.66 -4.85 7.88
CA GLY A 88 -36.44 -3.64 8.18
C GLY A 88 -37.69 -3.46 7.32
N SER A 89 -37.76 -4.04 6.12
CA SER A 89 -39.03 -4.11 5.36
C SER A 89 -40.09 -4.94 6.08
N ASN A 90 -39.70 -5.84 6.98
CA ASN A 90 -40.64 -6.69 7.72
C ASN A 90 -41.25 -5.99 8.96
N ASP A 91 -40.78 -4.79 9.32
CA ASP A 91 -41.27 -4.00 10.46
C ASP A 91 -42.16 -2.79 10.06
N HIS A 92 -42.49 -2.63 8.77
CA HIS A 92 -43.38 -1.57 8.28
C HIS A 92 -44.74 -2.11 7.79
N HIS A 93 -45.54 -2.67 8.71
CA HIS A 93 -46.99 -2.74 8.57
C HIS A 93 -47.65 -2.33 9.88
N GLY A 94 -48.01 -1.04 10.03
CA GLY A 94 -48.77 -0.60 11.20
C GLY A 94 -48.87 0.91 11.43
N HIS A 95 -49.13 1.73 10.42
CA HIS A 95 -49.65 3.09 10.65
C HIS A 95 -50.70 3.43 9.60
N HIS A 96 -51.97 3.18 9.91
CA HIS A 96 -53.09 3.96 9.37
C HIS A 96 -54.33 3.83 10.28
N ASP A 97 -54.77 5.00 10.75
CA ASP A 97 -56.11 5.41 11.19
C ASP A 97 -56.87 4.63 12.28
N SER A 98 -56.62 5.00 13.54
CA SER A 98 -57.65 4.95 14.58
C SER A 98 -58.42 6.28 14.63
N ASN A 99 -59.51 6.26 13.87
CA ASN A 99 -60.73 7.07 13.97
C ASN A 99 -60.98 7.70 15.36
N GLY A 100 -60.76 9.01 15.47
CA GLY A 100 -61.12 9.83 16.63
C GLY A 100 -62.53 10.39 16.51
N GLY A 101 -63.54 9.55 16.73
CA GLY A 101 -64.91 9.98 17.04
C GLY A 101 -65.19 9.80 18.53
N HIS A 102 -65.76 10.84 19.17
CA HIS A 102 -66.88 10.80 20.13
C HIS A 102 -66.85 12.02 21.09
N HIS A 103 -67.90 12.84 20.94
CA HIS A 103 -68.71 13.59 21.94
C HIS A 103 -68.04 14.34 23.09
#